data_AF-A0A2A3LG27-F1
#
_entry.id   AF-A0A2A3LG27-F1
#
_cell.length_a   1.000
_cell.length_b   1.000
_cell.length_c   1.000
_cell.angle_alpha   90.00
_cell.angle_beta   90.00
_cell.angle_gamma   90.00
#
_symmetry.space_group_name_H-M   'P 1'
#
loop_
_entity.id
_entity.type
_entity.pdbx_description
1 polymer ?
#
loop_
_entity_poly.entity_id
_entity_poly.type
_entity_poly.pdbx_seq_one_letter_code
_entity_poly.pdbx_strand_id
1 'polypeptide(L)'
;MSNPISSYMGFQLDALPLREQRMKLIASNLANADTPGYQARDLDFNAALANAARVREAGPAPAHGDSPNHIPLPGDDGLNPFSITRIASQASLDGNTVDPDAERAAYGRAALEYRASLSFLESKVRTLLTAITGQ
;
A
#
# COMPACT_ATOMS: atom_id res chain seq x y z
N MET A 1 -25.33 11.26 -4.56
CA MET A 1 -26.03 10.21 -3.78
C MET A 1 -24.99 9.22 -3.31
N SER A 2 -24.68 9.19 -2.01
CA SER A 2 -23.71 8.23 -1.46
C SER A 2 -24.25 6.83 -1.64
N ASN A 3 -23.57 6.01 -2.44
CA ASN A 3 -23.96 4.62 -2.63
C ASN A 3 -23.61 3.84 -1.34
N PRO A 4 -24.59 3.24 -0.62
CA PRO A 4 -24.35 2.58 0.66
C PRO A 4 -23.36 1.41 0.53
N ILE A 5 -23.29 0.78 -0.65
CA ILE A 5 -22.30 -0.28 -0.96
C ILE A 5 -20.88 0.30 -0.98
N SER A 6 -20.69 1.47 -1.60
CA SER A 6 -19.39 2.15 -1.65
C SER A 6 -18.92 2.58 -0.26
N SER A 7 -19.84 2.96 0.63
CA SER A 7 -19.49 3.31 2.02
C SER A 7 -19.12 2.07 2.86
N TYR A 8 -19.82 0.94 2.67
CA TYR A 8 -19.58 -0.30 3.42
C TYR A 8 -18.32 -1.06 3.00
N MET A 9 -17.94 -0.99 1.72
CA MET A 9 -16.74 -1.63 1.17
C MET A 9 -15.56 -0.68 1.02
N GLY A 10 -15.80 0.64 1.08
CA GLY A 10 -14.84 1.66 0.72
C GLY A 10 -13.51 1.50 1.46
N PHE A 11 -13.50 1.48 2.79
CA PHE A 11 -12.24 1.44 3.52
C PHE A 11 -11.32 0.28 3.11
N GLN A 12 -11.87 -0.93 2.94
CA GLN A 12 -11.09 -2.10 2.56
C GLN A 12 -10.65 -2.07 1.09
N LEU A 13 -11.50 -1.55 0.21
CA LEU A 13 -11.17 -1.38 -1.21
C LEU A 13 -10.02 -0.39 -1.44
N ASP A 14 -9.91 0.67 -0.64
CA ASP A 14 -8.76 1.60 -0.71
C ASP A 14 -7.52 1.03 -0.04
N ALA A 15 -7.69 0.32 1.07
CA ALA A 15 -6.57 -0.17 1.86
C ALA A 15 -5.86 -1.37 1.21
N LEU A 16 -6.57 -2.19 0.43
CA LEU A 16 -6.01 -3.39 -0.20
C LEU A 16 -4.84 -3.10 -1.15
N PRO A 17 -4.96 -2.20 -2.15
CA PRO A 17 -3.85 -1.88 -3.05
C PRO A 17 -2.66 -1.25 -2.31
N LEU A 18 -2.92 -0.43 -1.29
CA LEU A 18 -1.86 0.16 -0.46
C LEU A 18 -1.10 -0.90 0.35
N ARG A 19 -1.81 -1.92 0.87
CA ARG A 19 -1.18 -3.06 1.56
C ARG A 19 -0.36 -3.90 0.60
N GLU A 20 -0.87 -4.18 -0.59
CA GLU A 20 -0.15 -4.90 -1.63
C GLU A 20 1.16 -4.17 -1.99
N GLN A 21 1.09 -2.86 -2.20
CA GLN A 21 2.24 -2.05 -2.54
C GLN A 21 3.27 -2.00 -1.41
N ARG A 22 2.84 -1.83 -0.15
CA ARG A 22 3.75 -1.90 1.01
C ARG A 22 4.45 -3.25 1.09
N MET A 23 3.73 -4.35 0.85
CA MET A 23 4.31 -5.69 0.79
C MET A 23 5.35 -5.81 -0.32
N LYS A 24 5.10 -5.22 -1.50
CA LYS A 24 6.10 -5.15 -2.60
C LYS A 24 7.33 -4.35 -2.23
N LEU A 25 7.19 -3.23 -1.52
CA LEU A 25 8.33 -2.43 -1.04
C LEU A 25 9.21 -3.22 -0.06
N ILE A 26 8.59 -3.87 0.92
CA ILE A 26 9.31 -4.73 1.88
C ILE A 26 10.01 -5.89 1.15
N ALA A 27 9.35 -6.51 0.17
CA ALA A 27 9.97 -7.55 -0.65
C ALA A 27 11.16 -7.02 -1.46
N SER A 28 11.08 -5.79 -1.98
CA SER A 28 12.19 -5.13 -2.67
C SER A 28 13.35 -4.83 -1.73
N ASN A 29 13.08 -4.34 -0.51
CA ASN A 29 14.12 -4.13 0.50
C ASN A 29 14.84 -5.44 0.82
N LEU A 30 14.08 -6.52 1.06
CA LEU A 30 14.64 -7.83 1.38
C LEU A 30 15.50 -8.40 0.22
N ALA A 31 15.08 -8.19 -1.03
CA ALA A 31 15.84 -8.61 -2.20
C ALA A 31 17.16 -7.83 -2.36
N ASN A 32 17.18 -6.57 -1.92
CA ASN A 32 18.36 -5.71 -1.96
C ASN A 32 19.12 -5.67 -0.62
N ALA A 33 18.81 -6.56 0.33
CA ALA A 33 19.45 -6.59 1.64
C ALA A 33 20.96 -6.88 1.57
N ASP A 34 21.45 -7.50 0.50
CA ASP A 34 22.88 -7.75 0.25
C ASP A 34 23.48 -6.74 -0.75
N THR A 35 22.80 -5.62 -1.02
CA THR A 35 23.28 -4.59 -1.97
C THR A 35 23.94 -3.44 -1.21
N PRO A 36 25.25 -3.18 -1.41
CA PRO A 36 25.95 -2.07 -0.77
C PRO A 36 25.29 -0.72 -1.07
N GLY A 37 25.20 0.15 -0.06
CA GLY A 37 24.62 1.49 -0.19
C GLY A 37 23.09 1.56 -0.39
N TYR A 38 22.36 0.44 -0.24
CA TYR A 38 20.91 0.44 -0.41
C TYR A 38 20.17 1.13 0.75
N GLN A 39 19.14 1.90 0.40
CA GLN A 39 18.29 2.61 1.35
C GLN A 39 16.90 1.99 1.43
N ALA A 40 16.55 1.46 2.61
CA ALA A 40 15.25 0.84 2.86
C ALA A 40 14.12 1.86 2.71
N ARG A 41 13.09 1.50 1.95
CA ARG A 41 11.89 2.33 1.73
C ARG A 41 10.66 1.68 2.34
N ASP A 42 9.75 2.50 2.84
CA ASP A 42 8.42 2.07 3.30
C ASP A 42 7.36 3.05 2.78
N LEU A 43 6.10 2.70 3.01
CA LEU A 43 4.93 3.52 2.70
C LEU A 43 4.34 4.04 4.01
N ASP A 44 4.12 5.37 4.11
CA ASP A 44 3.22 5.91 5.12
C ASP A 44 1.78 5.53 4.77
N PHE A 45 1.38 4.35 5.25
CA PHE A 45 0.08 3.77 4.98
C PHE A 45 -1.07 4.67 5.47
N ASN A 46 -0.89 5.38 6.59
CA ASN A 46 -1.96 6.21 7.15
C ASN A 46 -2.20 7.45 6.27
N ALA A 47 -1.12 8.11 5.86
CA ALA A 47 -1.19 9.25 4.95
C ALA A 47 -1.74 8.85 3.58
N ALA A 48 -1.26 7.73 3.02
CA ALA A 48 -1.73 7.20 1.74
C ALA A 48 -3.21 6.80 1.79
N LEU A 49 -3.67 6.18 2.87
CA LEU A 49 -5.07 5.78 3.03
C LEU A 49 -5.99 6.98 3.22
N ALA A 50 -5.56 7.98 3.99
CA ALA A 50 -6.31 9.22 4.15
C ALA A 50 -6.45 9.97 2.82
N ASN A 51 -5.42 9.94 1.98
CA ASN A 51 -5.47 10.49 0.63
C ASN A 51 -6.42 9.71 -0.28
N ALA A 52 -6.31 8.38 -0.32
CA ALA A 52 -7.20 7.52 -1.11
C ALA A 52 -8.68 7.73 -0.75
N ALA A 53 -8.98 7.83 0.55
CA ALA A 53 -10.33 8.10 1.03
C ALA A 53 -10.84 9.47 0.55
N ARG A 54 -10.01 10.51 0.63
CA ARG A 54 -10.36 11.85 0.13
C ARG A 54 -10.59 11.89 -1.39
N VAL A 55 -9.74 11.20 -2.17
CA VAL A 55 -9.89 11.12 -3.64
C VAL A 55 -11.22 10.48 -4.01
N ARG A 56 -11.64 9.42 -3.30
CA ARG A 56 -12.97 8.83 -3.51
C ARG A 56 -14.13 9.76 -3.17
N GLU A 57 -14.03 10.51 -2.07
CA GLU A 57 -15.10 11.42 -1.64
C GLU A 57 -15.20 12.65 -2.55
N ALA A 58 -14.08 13.15 -3.06
CA ALA A 58 -14.03 14.33 -3.92
C ALA A 58 -14.47 14.07 -5.37
N GLY A 59 -14.58 12.80 -5.80
CA GLY A 59 -14.70 12.44 -7.22
C GLY A 59 -13.38 12.63 -7.97
N PRO A 60 -13.29 12.26 -9.26
CA PRO A 60 -12.04 12.35 -10.02
C PRO A 60 -11.60 13.81 -10.13
N ALA A 61 -10.73 14.24 -9.22
CA ALA A 61 -10.04 15.51 -9.31
C ALA A 61 -9.02 15.44 -10.47
N PRO A 62 -8.78 16.54 -11.19
CA PRO A 62 -7.74 16.57 -12.20
C PRO A 62 -6.40 16.24 -11.52
N ALA A 63 -5.72 15.23 -12.06
CA ALA A 63 -4.37 14.90 -11.67
C ALA A 63 -3.52 16.17 -11.82
N HIS A 64 -3.13 16.77 -10.69
CA HIS A 64 -2.09 17.79 -10.69
C HIS A 64 -0.78 17.03 -10.89
N GLY A 65 -0.48 16.72 -12.16
CA GLY A 65 0.81 16.24 -12.57
C GLY A 65 1.78 17.41 -12.50
N ASP A 66 2.57 17.44 -11.43
CA ASP A 66 3.76 18.26 -11.38
C ASP A 66 4.66 17.91 -12.57
N SER A 67 5.02 18.94 -13.33
CA SER A 67 5.98 18.97 -14.45
C SER A 67 5.50 18.43 -15.82
N PRO A 68 5.55 19.26 -16.90
CA PRO A 68 5.17 18.87 -18.27
C PRO A 68 6.11 17.87 -18.96
N ASN A 69 7.07 17.29 -18.23
CA ASN A 69 8.08 16.37 -18.76
C ASN A 69 8.10 15.01 -18.02
N HIS A 70 7.05 14.69 -17.25
CA HIS A 70 6.93 13.40 -16.60
C HIS A 70 6.48 12.34 -17.62
N ILE A 71 7.38 11.43 -17.99
CA ILE A 71 7.05 10.21 -18.73
C ILE A 71 6.66 9.18 -17.66
N PRO A 72 5.39 8.74 -17.56
CA PRO A 72 5.01 7.74 -16.57
C PRO A 72 5.72 6.43 -16.92
N LEU A 73 6.61 5.98 -16.03
CA LEU A 73 7.15 4.63 -16.11
C LEU A 73 6.04 3.66 -15.66
N PRO A 74 5.84 2.51 -16.34
CA PRO A 74 4.86 1.52 -15.89
C PRO A 74 5.22 1.05 -14.48
N GLY A 75 4.46 1.47 -13.47
CA GLY A 75 4.74 1.24 -12.05
C GLY A 75 4.99 2.50 -11.19
N ASP A 76 5.08 3.68 -11.80
CA ASP A 76 5.02 4.97 -11.09
C ASP A 76 3.55 5.33 -10.80
N ASP A 77 2.89 4.49 -10.00
CA ASP A 77 1.57 4.78 -9.44
C ASP A 77 1.75 5.91 -8.43
N GLY A 78 1.34 7.13 -8.80
CA GLY A 78 0.99 8.38 -8.05
C GLY A 78 1.09 8.49 -6.51
N LEU A 79 1.90 7.68 -5.85
CA LEU A 79 2.02 7.45 -4.41
C LEU A 79 3.46 7.72 -3.93
N ASN A 80 4.34 8.15 -4.84
CA ASN A 80 5.63 8.78 -4.51
C ASN A 80 5.55 9.82 -3.36
N PRO A 81 4.46 10.60 -3.13
CA PRO A 81 4.41 11.50 -1.96
C PRO A 81 4.40 10.79 -0.59
N PHE A 82 4.06 9.51 -0.50
CA PHE A 82 3.94 8.79 0.78
C PHE A 82 5.07 7.78 1.00
N SER A 83 6.04 7.70 0.08
CA SER A 83 7.23 6.87 0.31
C SER A 83 8.11 7.52 1.38
N ILE A 84 8.48 6.75 2.38
CA ILE A 84 9.34 7.19 3.48
C ILE A 84 10.60 6.34 3.49
N THR A 85 11.77 6.97 3.55
CA THR A 85 13.02 6.26 3.80
C THR A 85 13.06 5.87 5.28
N ARG A 86 13.31 4.60 5.57
CA ARG A 86 13.46 4.15 6.94
C ARG A 86 14.82 4.56 7.47
N ILE A 87 14.85 5.07 8.70
CA ILE A 87 16.10 5.33 9.41
C ILE A 87 16.61 3.97 9.91
N ALA A 88 17.81 3.58 9.49
CA ALA A 88 18.43 2.33 9.93
C ALA A 88 18.62 2.36 11.45
N SER A 89 18.13 1.33 12.14
CA SER A 89 18.47 1.10 13.55
C SER A 89 19.93 0.63 13.68
N GLN A 90 20.46 -0.04 12.65
CA GLN A 90 21.84 -0.46 12.52
C GLN A 90 22.30 -0.23 11.08
N ALA A 91 23.10 0.82 10.86
CA ALA A 91 23.75 1.02 9.57
C ALA A 91 24.88 0.00 9.44
N SER A 92 24.84 -0.81 8.39
CA SER A 92 25.93 -1.72 8.06
C SER A 92 27.16 -0.92 7.61
N LEU A 93 28.36 -1.50 7.74
CA LEU A 93 29.64 -0.86 7.41
C LEU A 93 29.72 -0.42 5.94
N ASP A 94 28.93 -1.04 5.07
CA ASP A 94 28.81 -0.80 3.63
C ASP A 94 27.75 0.26 3.27
N GLY A 95 27.17 0.94 4.27
CA GLY A 95 26.16 1.97 4.07
C GLY A 95 24.77 1.43 3.71
N ASN A 96 24.56 0.11 3.80
CA ASN A 96 23.24 -0.48 3.72
C ASN A 96 22.45 -0.20 5.02
N THR A 97 21.20 0.19 4.84
CA THR A 97 20.25 0.51 5.93
C THR A 97 19.21 -0.57 6.18
N VAL A 98 19.21 -1.62 5.35
CA VAL A 98 18.28 -2.75 5.45
C VAL A 98 18.74 -3.71 6.53
N ASP A 99 17.87 -3.94 7.51
CA ASP A 99 17.99 -5.05 8.46
C ASP A 99 17.16 -6.25 7.93
N PRO A 100 17.80 -7.33 7.49
CA PRO A 100 17.09 -8.44 6.83
C PRO A 100 16.16 -9.19 7.79
N ASP A 101 16.44 -9.24 9.09
CA ASP A 101 15.58 -9.91 10.07
C ASP A 101 14.35 -9.07 10.40
N ALA A 102 14.54 -7.76 10.55
CA ALA A 102 13.45 -6.82 10.71
C ALA A 102 12.53 -6.78 9.46
N GLU A 103 13.11 -6.78 8.25
CA GLU A 103 12.34 -6.80 7.00
C GLU A 103 11.57 -8.11 6.81
N ARG A 104 12.14 -9.28 7.19
CA ARG A 104 11.41 -10.56 7.18
C ARG A 104 10.21 -10.55 8.12
N ALA A 105 10.37 -10.02 9.33
CA ALA A 105 9.27 -9.89 10.28
C ALA A 105 8.18 -8.92 9.75
N ALA A 106 8.60 -7.79 9.17
CA ALA A 106 7.70 -6.84 8.54
C ALA A 106 6.94 -7.45 7.35
N TYR A 107 7.61 -8.27 6.54
CA TYR A 107 7.00 -8.98 5.41
C TYR A 107 5.92 -9.95 5.88
N GLY A 108 6.22 -10.76 6.90
CA GLY A 108 5.26 -11.69 7.50
C GLY A 108 4.01 -10.98 8.02
N ARG A 109 4.20 -9.81 8.68
CA ARG A 109 3.09 -8.97 9.13
C ARG A 109 2.26 -8.42 7.97
N ALA A 110 2.91 -7.87 6.96
CA ALA A 110 2.24 -7.32 5.78
C ALA A 110 1.44 -8.41 5.03
N ALA A 111 1.99 -9.61 4.88
CA ALA A 111 1.32 -10.75 4.27
C ALA A 111 0.07 -11.18 5.07
N LEU A 112 0.15 -11.19 6.40
CA LEU A 112 -0.99 -11.48 7.27
C LEU A 112 -2.09 -10.42 7.12
N GLU A 113 -1.73 -9.13 7.13
CA GLU A 113 -2.66 -8.02 6.97
C GLU A 113 -3.34 -8.04 5.60
N TYR A 114 -2.61 -8.36 4.54
CA TYR A 114 -3.16 -8.54 3.19
C TYR A 114 -4.16 -9.69 3.14
N ARG A 115 -3.79 -10.87 3.65
CA ARG A 115 -4.68 -12.04 3.71
C ARG A 115 -5.94 -11.78 4.53
N ALA A 116 -5.80 -11.10 5.68
CA ALA A 116 -6.95 -10.70 6.50
C ALA A 116 -7.87 -9.76 5.73
N SER A 117 -7.31 -8.75 5.03
CA SER A 117 -8.09 -7.81 4.21
C SER A 117 -8.88 -8.52 3.10
N LEU A 118 -8.26 -9.49 2.44
CA LEU A 118 -8.92 -10.30 1.41
C LEU A 118 -10.05 -11.15 2.01
N SER A 119 -9.82 -11.80 3.15
CA SER A 119 -10.85 -12.59 3.83
C SER A 119 -12.06 -11.75 4.23
N PHE A 120 -11.85 -10.52 4.71
CA PHE A 120 -12.97 -9.61 4.99
C PHE A 120 -13.71 -9.18 3.72
N LEU A 121 -12.99 -8.89 2.63
CA LEU A 121 -13.58 -8.56 1.34
C LEU A 121 -14.45 -9.72 0.83
N GLU A 122 -13.93 -10.94 0.88
CA GLU A 122 -14.67 -12.16 0.52
C GLU A 122 -15.93 -12.33 1.36
N SER A 123 -15.83 -12.17 2.69
CA SER A 123 -16.99 -12.24 3.58
C SER A 123 -18.05 -11.21 3.22
N LYS A 124 -17.66 -9.96 2.94
CA LYS A 124 -18.60 -8.89 2.54
C LYS A 124 -19.26 -9.19 1.20
N VAL A 125 -18.50 -9.65 0.20
CA VAL A 125 -19.04 -10.06 -1.11
C VAL A 125 -20.05 -11.18 -0.94
N ARG A 126 -19.75 -12.20 -0.12
CA ARG A 126 -20.69 -13.28 0.19
C ARG A 126 -21.97 -12.75 0.82
N THR A 127 -21.87 -11.88 1.83
CA THR A 127 -23.06 -11.27 2.46
C THR A 127 -23.91 -10.48 1.46
N LEU A 128 -23.30 -9.73 0.54
CA LEU A 128 -24.02 -9.01 -0.51
C LEU A 128 -24.71 -9.98 -1.48
N LEU A 129 -24.02 -11.04 -1.91
CA LEU A 129 -24.60 -12.06 -2.77
C LEU A 129 -25.81 -12.72 -2.09
N THR A 130 -25.68 -13.14 -0.83
CA THR A 130 -26.78 -13.69 -0.02
C THR A 130 -27.96 -12.71 0.08
N ALA A 131 -27.70 -11.43 0.34
CA ALA A 131 -28.76 -10.42 0.42
C ALA A 131 -29.48 -10.19 -0.92
N ILE A 132 -28.78 -10.35 -2.05
CA ILE A 132 -29.36 -10.22 -3.40
C ILE A 132 -30.12 -11.49 -3.80
N THR A 133 -29.58 -12.67 -3.51
CA THR A 133 -30.18 -13.96 -3.92
C THR A 133 -31.27 -14.45 -2.96
N GLY A 134 -31.38 -13.89 -1.76
CA GLY A 134 -32.48 -14.13 -0.82
C GLY A 134 -32.53 -15.52 -0.21
N GLN A 135 -31.39 -16.24 -0.22
CA GLN A 135 -31.24 -17.56 0.41
C GLN A 135 -30.55 -17.44 1.77
#